data_AF-A0A519HCW3-F1
#
_entry.id   AF-A0A519HCW3-F1
#
_cell.length_a   1.000
_cell.length_b   1.000
_cell.length_c   1.000
_cell.angle_alpha   90.00
_cell.angle_beta   90.00
_cell.angle_gamma   90.00
#
_symmetry.space_group_name_H-M   'P 1'
#
loop_
_entity.id
_entity.type
_entity.pdbx_description
1 polymer ?
#
loop_
_entity_poly.entity_id
_entity_poly.type
_entity_poly.pdbx_seq_one_letter_code
_entity_poly.pdbx_strand_id
1 'polypeptide(L)'
;MSVGSLPRRLRVAGLACAAAALLSGCISASAGPSGQYASPIGDAPVTANPTPYSAALYCMADYARRYSLPSPRIAVGRISDYTGTVSADGGRQVTGGASLMANTALAKAGAHIVERYDTSVSELELRYANNRLIGDEGPGGPGDTQYRRILAGQVPGSDFYIVGGITEVNYNIRSGGFDLAGGQATSQTPLSAAFAGKAYVMNIAIDLRLVQTTTMEVVDVVSYQKQIIGREISAGVFDFLNGNVFDISAGEGGLEPVQLAVRALIERATVEFMANLYGAPGPEICLNAGPDPLGGTVGPTGGYYPAYPNTDTNNGATRADPSRWHDSRDSAVRGRY
;
A
#
# COMPACT_ATOMS: atom_id res chain seq x y z
N MET A 1 9.17 19.61 63.70
CA MET A 1 8.87 18.31 63.07
C MET A 1 7.63 17.75 63.76
N SER A 2 6.47 17.81 63.10
CA SER A 2 5.22 17.20 63.61
C SER A 2 4.65 16.36 62.48
N VAL A 3 4.70 15.04 62.64
CA VAL A 3 4.13 14.09 61.68
C VAL A 3 2.64 14.03 61.94
N GLY A 4 1.85 14.70 61.09
CA GLY A 4 0.40 14.64 61.15
C GLY A 4 -0.09 13.20 60.98
N SER A 5 -0.77 12.67 61.99
CA SER A 5 -1.35 11.33 61.95
C SER A 5 -2.55 11.29 60.99
N LEU A 6 -2.38 10.67 59.82
CA LEU A 6 -3.50 10.39 58.90
C LEU A 6 -4.62 9.59 59.59
N PRO A 7 -5.90 9.90 59.34
CA PRO A 7 -7.03 9.19 59.93
C PRO A 7 -6.98 7.70 59.60
N ARG A 8 -7.23 6.84 60.59
CA ARG A 8 -7.17 5.36 60.47
C ARG A 8 -8.00 4.81 59.30
N ARG A 9 -9.08 5.50 58.90
CA ARG A 9 -9.94 5.13 57.76
C ARG A 9 -9.25 5.31 56.39
N LEU A 10 -8.42 6.34 56.23
CA LEU A 10 -7.65 6.57 55.00
C LEU A 10 -6.51 5.56 54.82
N ARG A 11 -5.90 5.10 55.91
CA ARG A 11 -4.87 4.04 55.87
C ARG A 11 -5.45 2.68 55.45
N VAL A 12 -6.66 2.35 55.91
CA VAL A 12 -7.35 1.10 55.54
C VAL A 12 -7.80 1.14 54.07
N ALA A 13 -8.30 2.28 53.59
CA ALA A 13 -8.67 2.46 52.18
C ALA A 13 -7.45 2.35 51.24
N GLY A 14 -6.32 2.96 51.61
CA GLY A 14 -5.08 2.87 50.82
C GLY A 14 -4.53 1.44 50.74
N LEU A 15 -4.57 0.67 51.83
CA LEU A 15 -4.17 -0.74 51.85
C LEU A 15 -5.09 -1.63 51.02
N ALA A 16 -6.40 -1.35 51.02
CA ALA A 16 -7.36 -2.11 50.21
C ALA A 16 -7.16 -1.86 48.70
N CYS A 17 -6.91 -0.62 48.28
CA CYS A 17 -6.60 -0.31 46.88
C CYS A 17 -5.26 -0.90 46.43
N ALA A 18 -4.22 -0.86 47.28
CA ALA A 18 -2.93 -1.47 46.98
C ALA A 18 -3.02 -3.00 46.86
N ALA A 19 -3.81 -3.65 47.72
CA ALA A 19 -4.07 -5.09 47.63
C ALA A 19 -4.84 -5.45 46.35
N ALA A 20 -5.86 -4.67 45.97
CA ALA A 20 -6.62 -4.89 44.73
C ALA A 20 -5.76 -4.74 43.47
N ALA A 21 -4.82 -3.78 43.45
CA ALA A 21 -3.87 -3.60 42.35
C ALA A 21 -2.81 -4.72 42.24
N LEU A 22 -2.49 -5.39 43.35
CA LEU A 22 -1.58 -6.55 43.35
C LEU A 22 -2.28 -7.85 42.90
N LEU A 23 -3.61 -7.93 43.00
CA LEU A 23 -4.42 -9.08 42.60
C LEU A 23 -4.77 -9.11 41.10
N SER A 24 -4.63 -8.00 40.37
CA SER A 24 -4.94 -7.93 38.93
C SER A 24 -3.84 -8.47 38.00
N GLY A 25 -2.77 -9.05 38.54
CA GLY A 25 -1.61 -9.55 37.78
C GLY A 25 -1.43 -11.08 37.73
N CYS A 26 -2.36 -11.87 38.26
CA CYS A 26 -2.23 -13.32 38.25
C CYS A 26 -2.54 -13.89 36.87
N ILE A 27 -1.51 -14.11 36.04
CA ILE A 27 -1.62 -14.92 34.83
C ILE A 27 -1.58 -16.40 35.23
N SER A 28 -2.58 -17.18 34.81
CA SER A 28 -2.57 -18.63 35.03
C SER A 28 -1.59 -19.28 34.04
N ALA A 29 -0.62 -20.04 34.54
CA ALA A 29 0.26 -20.88 33.72
C ALA A 29 -0.38 -22.25 33.38
N SER A 30 -1.66 -22.44 33.69
CA SER A 30 -2.43 -23.62 33.26
C SER A 30 -3.51 -23.20 32.26
N ALA A 31 -3.59 -23.95 31.16
CA ALA A 31 -4.62 -23.75 30.15
C ALA A 31 -5.99 -24.15 30.71
N GLY A 32 -7.01 -23.35 30.42
CA GLY A 32 -8.40 -23.68 30.74
C GLY A 32 -8.91 -24.88 29.92
N PRO A 33 -10.17 -25.32 30.14
CA PRO A 33 -10.77 -26.46 29.44
C PRO A 33 -10.80 -26.35 27.91
N SER A 34 -10.69 -25.13 27.36
CA SER A 34 -10.58 -24.84 25.92
C SER A 34 -9.15 -24.94 25.37
N GLY A 35 -8.16 -25.32 26.20
CA GLY A 35 -6.75 -25.38 25.83
C GLY A 35 -6.06 -24.02 25.71
N GLN A 36 -6.73 -22.93 26.08
CA GLN A 36 -6.19 -21.58 26.02
C GLN A 36 -5.82 -21.08 27.42
N TYR A 37 -4.70 -20.35 27.51
CA TYR A 37 -4.22 -19.73 28.74
C TYR A 37 -4.90 -18.37 29.02
N ALA A 38 -5.39 -17.70 27.98
CA ALA A 38 -6.12 -16.44 28.06
C ALA A 38 -6.98 -16.24 26.81
N SER A 39 -8.08 -15.50 26.93
CA SER A 39 -8.85 -15.04 25.78
C SER A 39 -8.08 -13.90 25.08
N PRO A 40 -8.10 -13.82 23.73
CA PRO A 40 -7.51 -12.70 23.01
C PRO A 40 -8.09 -11.36 23.49
N ILE A 41 -7.23 -10.35 23.63
CA ILE A 41 -7.63 -9.01 24.10
C ILE A 41 -8.50 -8.27 23.07
N GLY A 42 -8.39 -8.62 21.78
CA GLY A 42 -9.13 -7.98 20.70
C GLY A 42 -10.00 -8.94 19.90
N ASP A 43 -11.11 -8.41 19.38
CA ASP A 43 -12.11 -9.06 18.52
C ASP A 43 -12.29 -8.34 17.18
N ALA A 44 -11.37 -7.43 16.83
CA ALA A 44 -11.44 -6.63 15.62
C ALA A 44 -11.51 -7.52 14.35
N PRO A 45 -12.52 -7.33 13.47
CA PRO A 45 -12.72 -8.18 12.31
C PRO A 45 -11.67 -7.92 11.22
N VAL A 46 -11.45 -8.92 10.36
CA VAL A 46 -10.65 -8.74 9.14
C VAL A 46 -11.39 -7.78 8.19
N THR A 47 -10.71 -6.72 7.76
CA THR A 47 -11.23 -5.75 6.79
C THR A 47 -10.37 -5.70 5.53
N ALA A 48 -10.92 -5.16 4.43
CA ALA A 48 -10.14 -4.87 3.24
C ALA A 48 -9.07 -3.79 3.53
N ASN A 49 -8.02 -3.74 2.71
CA ASN A 49 -6.95 -2.73 2.78
C ASN A 49 -6.93 -1.84 1.52
N PRO A 50 -7.97 -0.99 1.31
CA PRO A 50 -8.03 -0.09 0.17
C PRO A 50 -7.15 1.15 0.38
N THR A 51 -6.86 1.84 -0.72
CA THR A 51 -6.30 3.20 -0.71
C THR A 51 -7.25 4.14 -1.47
N PRO A 52 -7.01 5.47 -1.45
CA PRO A 52 -7.79 6.41 -2.27
C PRO A 52 -7.82 6.06 -3.77
N TYR A 53 -6.83 5.31 -4.27
CA TYR A 53 -6.75 4.89 -5.68
C TYR A 53 -7.39 3.53 -5.98
N SER A 54 -7.83 2.78 -4.96
CA SER A 54 -8.43 1.46 -5.17
C SER A 54 -9.70 1.53 -6.02
N ALA A 55 -10.53 2.58 -5.87
CA ALA A 55 -11.73 2.78 -6.68
C ALA A 55 -11.41 3.02 -8.16
N ALA A 56 -10.31 3.72 -8.46
CA ALA A 56 -9.86 3.96 -9.82
C ALA A 56 -9.41 2.66 -10.50
N LEU A 57 -8.76 1.74 -9.76
CA LEU A 57 -8.42 0.42 -10.29
C LEU A 57 -9.66 -0.39 -10.67
N TYR A 58 -10.69 -0.41 -9.81
CA TYR A 58 -11.96 -1.09 -10.15
C TYR A 58 -12.62 -0.47 -11.38
N CYS A 59 -12.58 0.86 -11.49
CA CYS A 59 -13.06 1.58 -12.66
C CYS A 59 -12.28 1.17 -13.92
N MET A 60 -10.97 0.95 -13.86
CA MET A 60 -10.20 0.47 -15.02
C MET A 60 -10.63 -0.94 -15.46
N ALA A 61 -10.88 -1.84 -14.51
CA ALA A 61 -11.38 -3.17 -14.82
C ALA A 61 -12.77 -3.10 -15.51
N ASP A 62 -13.64 -2.22 -15.00
CA ASP A 62 -14.97 -2.01 -15.58
C ASP A 62 -14.91 -1.31 -16.94
N TYR A 63 -13.98 -0.38 -17.14
CA TYR A 63 -13.72 0.23 -18.43
C TYR A 63 -13.36 -0.84 -19.47
N ALA A 64 -12.40 -1.71 -19.16
CA ALA A 64 -12.01 -2.81 -20.05
C ALA A 64 -13.19 -3.72 -20.41
N ARG A 65 -14.02 -4.08 -19.42
CA ARG A 65 -15.24 -4.88 -19.64
C ARG A 65 -16.27 -4.17 -20.51
N ARG A 66 -16.55 -2.90 -20.23
CA ARG A 66 -17.56 -2.11 -20.97
C ARG A 66 -17.21 -1.95 -22.45
N TYR A 67 -15.92 -1.83 -22.76
CA TYR A 67 -15.42 -1.67 -24.11
C TYR A 67 -14.91 -2.99 -24.74
N SER A 68 -15.14 -4.13 -24.08
CA SER A 68 -14.70 -5.46 -24.54
C SER A 68 -13.21 -5.52 -24.91
N LEU A 69 -12.38 -4.85 -24.12
CA LEU A 69 -10.93 -4.78 -24.34
C LEU A 69 -10.24 -6.03 -23.77
N PRO A 70 -9.18 -6.54 -24.43
CA PRO A 70 -8.43 -7.66 -23.90
C PRO A 70 -7.69 -7.28 -22.61
N SER A 71 -7.73 -8.16 -21.61
CA SER A 71 -6.93 -8.01 -20.39
C SER A 71 -5.47 -8.35 -20.67
N PRO A 72 -4.52 -7.42 -20.45
CA PRO A 72 -3.10 -7.68 -20.70
C PRO A 72 -2.56 -8.74 -19.74
N ARG A 73 -1.62 -9.58 -20.20
CA ARG A 73 -0.93 -10.55 -19.34
C ARG A 73 0.32 -9.91 -18.76
N ILE A 74 0.34 -9.70 -17.45
CA ILE A 74 1.39 -8.92 -16.78
C ILE A 74 2.08 -9.77 -15.73
N ALA A 75 3.42 -9.74 -15.74
CA ALA A 75 4.24 -10.25 -14.65
C ALA A 75 4.69 -9.11 -13.73
N VAL A 76 4.93 -9.40 -12.46
CA VAL A 76 5.58 -8.47 -11.55
C VAL A 76 6.95 -9.02 -11.18
N GLY A 77 7.99 -8.25 -11.47
CA GLY A 77 9.34 -8.53 -10.99
C GLY A 77 9.58 -7.93 -9.61
N ARG A 78 10.85 -7.80 -9.23
CA ARG A 78 11.20 -7.23 -7.93
C ARG A 78 10.97 -5.71 -7.92
N ILE A 79 10.14 -5.27 -6.99
CA ILE A 79 9.98 -3.87 -6.57
C ILE A 79 10.65 -3.79 -5.20
N SER A 80 11.91 -3.34 -5.20
CA SER A 80 12.76 -3.40 -4.01
C SER A 80 12.81 -2.05 -3.29
N ASP A 81 13.12 -2.07 -2.01
CA ASP A 81 13.48 -0.86 -1.28
C ASP A 81 14.97 -0.55 -1.51
N TYR A 82 15.24 0.55 -2.18
CA TYR A 82 16.58 1.09 -2.46
C TYR A 82 16.97 2.24 -1.54
N THR A 83 16.10 2.64 -0.61
CA THR A 83 16.36 3.76 0.32
C THR A 83 17.42 3.42 1.36
N GLY A 84 17.57 2.13 1.67
CA GLY A 84 18.50 1.65 2.70
C GLY A 84 18.13 2.10 4.12
N THR A 85 16.94 2.67 4.32
CA THR A 85 16.54 3.22 5.60
C THR A 85 16.18 2.12 6.60
N VAL A 86 16.76 2.24 7.79
CA VAL A 86 16.47 1.37 8.93
C VAL A 86 15.64 2.13 9.95
N SER A 87 14.69 1.42 10.55
CA SER A 87 13.89 1.93 11.65
C SER A 87 14.77 2.13 12.89
N ALA A 88 14.30 2.97 13.81
CA ALA A 88 14.94 3.13 15.13
C ALA A 88 15.05 1.79 15.88
N ASP A 89 14.11 0.87 15.62
CA ASP A 89 14.07 -0.47 16.23
C ASP A 89 14.95 -1.50 15.50
N GLY A 90 15.75 -1.07 14.51
CA GLY A 90 16.69 -1.92 13.77
C GLY A 90 16.10 -2.77 12.64
N GLY A 91 14.78 -2.70 12.40
CA GLY A 91 14.10 -3.32 11.26
C GLY A 91 14.14 -2.47 9.98
N ARG A 92 13.71 -3.03 8.85
CA ARG A 92 13.51 -2.24 7.61
C ARG A 92 12.37 -1.25 7.84
N GLN A 93 12.60 0.03 7.54
CA GLN A 93 11.54 1.04 7.67
C GLN A 93 10.49 0.90 6.54
N VAL A 94 10.96 0.61 5.33
CA VAL A 94 10.12 0.45 4.14
C VAL A 94 9.76 -1.01 3.94
N THR A 95 8.54 -1.26 3.44
CA THR A 95 8.05 -2.61 3.16
C THR A 95 8.91 -3.33 2.12
N GLY A 96 9.18 -4.62 2.36
CA GLY A 96 9.68 -5.54 1.33
C GLY A 96 8.59 -6.12 0.42
N GLY A 97 7.32 -5.82 0.70
CA GLY A 97 6.15 -6.42 0.04
C GLY A 97 5.61 -5.64 -1.15
N ALA A 98 6.35 -4.67 -1.70
CA ALA A 98 5.87 -3.79 -2.76
C ALA A 98 5.45 -4.56 -4.04
N SER A 99 6.19 -5.61 -4.42
CA SER A 99 5.81 -6.51 -5.52
C SER A 99 4.43 -7.16 -5.31
N LEU A 100 4.13 -7.58 -4.08
CA LEU A 100 2.82 -8.17 -3.75
C LEU A 100 1.70 -7.13 -3.74
N MET A 101 2.01 -5.89 -3.37
CA MET A 101 1.08 -4.76 -3.51
C MET A 101 0.77 -4.48 -4.99
N ALA A 102 1.76 -4.55 -5.88
CA ALA A 102 1.57 -4.40 -7.32
C ALA A 102 0.74 -5.54 -7.93
N ASN A 103 1.00 -6.79 -7.54
CA ASN A 103 0.13 -7.93 -7.92
C ASN A 103 -1.32 -7.68 -7.50
N THR A 104 -1.53 -7.20 -6.27
CA THR A 104 -2.88 -6.87 -5.78
C THR A 104 -3.50 -5.75 -6.62
N ALA A 105 -2.74 -4.69 -6.94
CA ALA A 105 -3.24 -3.57 -7.73
C ALA A 105 -3.62 -3.99 -9.16
N LEU A 106 -2.80 -4.82 -9.81
CA LEU A 106 -3.09 -5.39 -11.13
C LEU A 106 -4.36 -6.24 -11.13
N ALA A 107 -4.55 -7.04 -10.08
CA ALA A 107 -5.76 -7.85 -9.93
C ALA A 107 -7.01 -6.97 -9.79
N LYS A 108 -6.92 -5.88 -9.01
CA LYS A 108 -8.00 -4.89 -8.89
C LYS A 108 -8.31 -4.20 -10.22
N ALA A 109 -7.30 -3.99 -11.08
CA ALA A 109 -7.43 -3.35 -12.39
C ALA A 109 -7.87 -4.28 -13.52
N GLY A 110 -8.04 -5.58 -13.28
CA GLY A 110 -8.52 -6.54 -14.28
C GLY A 110 -7.45 -7.11 -15.20
N ALA A 111 -6.16 -7.01 -14.84
CA ALA A 111 -5.07 -7.64 -15.58
C ALA A 111 -5.03 -9.17 -15.35
N HIS A 112 -4.50 -9.91 -16.33
CA HIS A 112 -4.17 -11.33 -16.14
C HIS A 112 -2.75 -11.45 -15.59
N ILE A 113 -2.61 -11.82 -14.33
CA ILE A 113 -1.29 -11.90 -13.69
C ILE A 113 -0.65 -13.25 -13.98
N VAL A 114 0.63 -13.24 -14.35
CA VAL A 114 1.46 -14.45 -14.44
C VAL A 114 2.59 -14.38 -13.40
N GLU A 115 2.79 -15.48 -12.68
CA GLU A 115 3.76 -15.54 -11.58
C GLU A 115 5.20 -15.60 -12.11
N ARG A 116 6.02 -14.62 -11.72
CA ARG A 116 7.46 -14.49 -12.03
C ARG A 116 8.28 -13.92 -10.87
N TYR A 117 7.62 -13.57 -9.76
CA TYR A 117 8.24 -13.01 -8.56
C TYR A 117 8.77 -14.14 -7.66
N ASP A 118 7.92 -15.12 -7.35
CA ASP A 118 8.28 -16.31 -6.59
C ASP A 118 7.95 -17.58 -7.37
N THR A 119 8.92 -18.03 -8.18
CA THR A 119 8.79 -19.25 -8.99
C THR A 119 9.26 -20.50 -8.26
N SER A 120 9.69 -20.41 -7.00
CA SER A 120 10.36 -21.52 -6.30
C SER A 120 9.51 -22.79 -6.22
N VAL A 121 8.23 -22.65 -5.87
CA VAL A 121 7.26 -23.76 -5.84
C VAL A 121 6.97 -24.27 -7.26
N SER A 122 6.79 -23.36 -8.21
CA SER A 122 6.50 -23.74 -9.61
C SER A 122 7.66 -24.52 -10.24
N GLU A 123 8.90 -24.11 -9.98
CA GLU A 123 10.12 -24.80 -10.40
C GLU A 123 10.25 -26.16 -9.73
N LEU A 124 9.90 -26.27 -8.45
CA LEU A 124 9.90 -27.55 -7.73
C LEU A 124 8.88 -28.54 -8.31
N GLU A 125 7.66 -28.07 -8.57
CA GLU A 125 6.61 -28.87 -9.22
C GLU A 125 7.04 -29.36 -10.60
N LEU A 126 7.67 -28.49 -11.41
CA LEU A 126 8.23 -28.89 -12.71
C LEU A 126 9.35 -29.91 -12.56
N ARG A 127 10.21 -29.77 -11.56
CA ARG A 127 11.30 -30.73 -11.29
C ARG A 127 10.74 -32.09 -10.86
N TYR A 128 9.72 -32.11 -10.01
CA TYR A 128 9.05 -33.35 -9.59
C TYR A 128 8.31 -34.02 -10.75
N ALA A 129 7.59 -33.26 -11.58
CA ALA A 129 6.95 -33.77 -12.79
C ALA A 129 7.99 -34.36 -13.77
N ASN A 130 9.11 -33.68 -13.98
CA ASN A 130 10.20 -34.16 -14.84
C ASN A 130 10.79 -35.50 -14.35
N ASN A 131 10.90 -35.66 -13.03
CA ASN A 131 11.37 -36.90 -12.40
C ASN A 131 10.26 -37.94 -12.18
N ARG A 132 9.03 -37.68 -12.66
CA ARG A 132 7.85 -38.54 -12.50
C ARG A 132 7.52 -38.85 -11.03
N LEU A 133 7.83 -37.91 -10.12
CA LEU A 133 7.60 -38.05 -8.68
C LEU A 133 6.19 -37.62 -8.26
N ILE A 134 5.47 -36.92 -9.13
CA ILE A 134 4.10 -36.45 -8.91
C ILE A 134 3.21 -36.84 -10.09
N GLY A 135 1.94 -37.06 -9.80
CA GLY A 135 0.94 -37.46 -10.78
C GLY A 135 -0.42 -36.90 -10.41
N ASP A 136 -1.30 -36.85 -11.40
CA ASP A 136 -2.69 -36.44 -11.25
C ASP A 136 -3.59 -37.67 -11.40
N GLU A 137 -4.82 -37.59 -10.88
CA GLU A 137 -5.82 -38.62 -11.13
C GLU A 137 -6.11 -38.70 -12.63
N GLY A 138 -5.91 -39.88 -13.19
CA GLY A 138 -6.21 -40.19 -14.57
C GLY A 138 -7.71 -40.37 -14.80
N PRO A 139 -8.14 -40.49 -16.07
CA PRO A 139 -9.55 -40.63 -16.44
C PRO A 139 -10.23 -41.86 -15.82
N GLY A 140 -9.47 -42.87 -15.37
CA GLY A 140 -9.96 -44.06 -14.68
C GLY A 140 -10.29 -43.88 -13.19
N GLY A 141 -10.15 -42.68 -12.64
CA GLY A 141 -10.40 -42.37 -11.23
C GLY A 141 -9.18 -42.56 -10.32
N PRO A 142 -9.37 -42.58 -8.98
CA PRO A 142 -8.28 -42.51 -8.00
C PRO A 142 -7.23 -43.64 -8.05
N GLY A 143 -7.52 -44.73 -8.77
CA GLY A 143 -6.59 -45.86 -8.96
C GLY A 143 -5.74 -45.78 -10.24
N ASP A 144 -6.03 -44.85 -11.15
CA ASP A 144 -5.30 -44.62 -12.41
C ASP A 144 -4.44 -43.37 -12.26
N THR A 145 -3.40 -43.42 -11.42
CA THR A 145 -2.49 -42.28 -11.26
C THR A 145 -1.52 -42.18 -12.44
N GLN A 146 -1.66 -41.13 -13.23
CA GLN A 146 -0.76 -40.85 -14.36
C GLN A 146 0.28 -39.81 -13.91
N TYR A 147 1.55 -40.04 -14.27
CA TYR A 147 2.59 -39.05 -13.99
C TYR A 147 2.27 -37.72 -14.67
N ARG A 148 2.53 -36.62 -13.97
CA ARG A 148 2.26 -35.28 -14.50
C ARG A 148 3.21 -35.01 -15.67
N ARG A 149 2.64 -34.75 -16.85
CA ARG A 149 3.41 -34.50 -18.08
C ARG A 149 3.73 -33.02 -18.22
N ILE A 150 4.96 -32.70 -18.60
CA ILE A 150 5.37 -31.35 -18.99
C ILE A 150 5.11 -31.19 -20.48
N LEU A 151 4.21 -30.28 -20.83
CA LEU A 151 3.87 -29.97 -22.22
C LEU A 151 4.63 -28.72 -22.69
N ALA A 152 5.08 -28.73 -23.94
CA ALA A 152 5.68 -27.55 -24.56
C ALA A 152 4.64 -26.42 -24.60
N GLY A 153 5.03 -25.23 -24.13
CA GLY A 153 4.15 -24.05 -24.07
C GLY A 153 3.13 -24.05 -22.93
N GLN A 154 3.19 -24.98 -21.97
CA GLN A 154 2.24 -25.03 -20.85
C GLN A 154 2.29 -23.80 -19.93
N VAL A 155 3.47 -23.15 -19.82
CA VAL A 155 3.62 -21.93 -19.03
C VAL A 155 3.37 -20.75 -19.95
N PRO A 156 2.32 -19.95 -19.70
CA PRO A 156 2.05 -18.81 -20.55
C PRO A 156 3.12 -17.72 -20.41
N GLY A 157 3.42 -17.05 -21.53
CA GLY A 157 4.21 -15.82 -21.53
C GLY A 157 3.46 -14.66 -20.88
N SER A 158 4.23 -13.68 -20.38
CA SER A 158 3.73 -12.33 -20.11
C SER A 158 3.86 -11.47 -21.37
N ASP A 159 2.92 -10.56 -21.57
CA ASP A 159 3.04 -9.50 -22.58
C ASP A 159 3.94 -8.39 -22.04
N PHE A 160 3.73 -8.01 -20.78
CA PHE A 160 4.48 -6.97 -20.09
C PHE A 160 4.94 -7.41 -18.71
N TYR A 161 5.94 -6.74 -18.16
CA TYR A 161 6.33 -6.89 -16.77
C TYR A 161 6.62 -5.55 -16.09
N ILE A 162 6.30 -5.46 -14.80
CA ILE A 162 6.56 -4.29 -13.97
C ILE A 162 7.76 -4.56 -13.06
N VAL A 163 8.71 -3.63 -13.04
CA VAL A 163 9.87 -3.64 -12.14
C VAL A 163 10.19 -2.22 -11.67
N GLY A 164 10.93 -2.10 -10.58
CA GLY A 164 11.35 -0.80 -10.06
C GLY A 164 11.68 -0.86 -8.58
N GLY A 165 11.40 0.21 -7.86
CA GLY A 165 11.59 0.22 -6.42
C GLY A 165 11.12 1.48 -5.70
N ILE A 166 11.18 1.42 -4.38
CA ILE A 166 11.11 2.59 -3.51
C ILE A 166 12.50 3.20 -3.51
N THR A 167 12.63 4.41 -4.03
CA THR A 167 13.91 5.06 -4.31
C THR A 167 14.25 6.15 -3.31
N GLU A 168 13.23 6.76 -2.69
CA GLU A 168 13.44 7.83 -1.72
C GLU A 168 12.58 7.65 -0.48
N VAL A 169 13.19 7.90 0.68
CA VAL A 169 12.51 8.22 1.93
C VAL A 169 13.25 9.37 2.59
N ASN A 170 12.58 10.51 2.71
CA ASN A 170 13.14 11.74 3.28
C ASN A 170 12.38 12.08 4.56
N TYR A 171 13.07 12.04 5.70
CA TYR A 171 12.51 12.41 6.99
C TYR A 171 12.59 13.93 7.21
N ASN A 172 11.63 14.46 7.97
CA ASN A 172 11.72 15.81 8.52
C ASN A 172 11.85 16.93 7.46
N ILE A 173 11.02 16.88 6.43
CA ILE A 173 10.99 17.92 5.39
C ILE A 173 10.39 19.22 5.95
N ARG A 174 9.52 19.06 6.94
CA ARG A 174 9.04 20.14 7.80
C ARG A 174 8.67 19.55 9.15
N SER A 175 9.24 20.08 10.22
CA SER A 175 8.74 19.89 11.58
C SER A 175 8.25 21.22 12.12
N GLY A 176 7.15 21.16 12.85
CA GLY A 176 6.57 22.30 13.52
C GLY A 176 5.96 21.84 14.82
N GLY A 177 6.15 22.61 15.87
CA GLY A 177 5.52 22.35 17.14
C GLY A 177 5.24 23.62 17.91
N PHE A 178 4.31 23.52 18.84
CA PHE A 178 4.04 24.58 19.80
C PHE A 178 4.12 23.97 21.19
N ASP A 179 4.75 24.71 22.10
CA ASP A 179 4.85 24.36 23.51
C ASP A 179 4.20 25.49 24.32
N LEU A 180 3.16 25.18 25.07
CA LEU A 180 2.50 26.09 25.99
C LEU A 180 2.70 25.56 27.41
N ALA A 181 3.58 26.21 28.17
CA ALA A 181 3.79 25.91 29.59
C ALA A 181 3.22 27.04 30.45
N GLY A 182 2.28 26.71 31.34
CA GLY A 182 1.68 27.62 32.31
C GLY A 182 1.97 27.15 33.73
N GLY A 183 2.70 27.96 34.50
CA GLY A 183 2.99 27.70 35.92
C GLY A 183 2.39 28.77 36.82
N GLN A 184 1.66 28.38 37.87
CA GLN A 184 1.14 29.30 38.88
C GLN A 184 2.16 29.47 40.01
N ALA A 185 3.02 30.49 39.92
CA ALA A 185 4.07 30.77 40.92
C ALA A 185 3.55 31.45 42.21
N THR A 186 2.24 31.51 42.45
CA THR A 186 1.67 32.30 43.57
C THR A 186 0.49 31.61 44.26
N SER A 187 0.52 30.29 44.41
CA SER A 187 -0.36 29.57 45.34
C SER A 187 0.40 28.40 45.98
N GLN A 188 -0.02 27.98 47.18
CA GLN A 188 0.66 26.99 48.03
C GLN A 188 0.69 25.53 47.47
N THR A 189 0.46 25.38 46.17
CA THR A 189 0.59 24.15 45.37
C THR A 189 1.23 24.53 44.03
N PRO A 190 2.54 24.27 43.82
CA PRO A 190 3.26 24.68 42.62
C PRO A 190 2.97 23.70 41.46
N LEU A 191 1.73 23.66 41.03
CA LEU A 191 1.32 22.89 39.86
C LEU A 191 1.61 23.70 38.59
N SER A 192 2.36 23.11 37.67
CA SER A 192 2.59 23.65 36.34
C SER A 192 2.09 22.66 35.30
N ALA A 193 1.41 23.16 34.28
CA ALA A 193 0.89 22.35 33.18
C ALA A 193 1.61 22.74 31.89
N ALA A 194 2.02 21.76 31.10
CA ALA A 194 2.53 21.98 29.76
C ALA A 194 1.74 21.18 28.73
N PHE A 195 1.50 21.81 27.59
CA PHE A 195 0.92 21.21 26.40
C PHE A 195 1.91 21.36 25.26
N ALA A 196 2.26 20.26 24.61
CA ALA A 196 3.14 20.24 23.47
C ALA A 196 2.44 19.56 22.30
N GLY A 197 2.45 20.20 21.13
CA GLY A 197 2.01 19.61 19.88
C GLY A 197 3.17 19.56 18.90
N LYS A 198 3.46 18.40 18.31
CA LYS A 198 4.50 18.23 17.29
C LYS A 198 3.92 17.61 16.02
N ALA A 199 4.34 18.11 14.87
CA ALA A 199 4.02 17.53 13.57
C ALA A 199 5.30 17.28 12.78
N TYR A 200 5.35 16.13 12.11
CA TYR A 200 6.48 15.68 11.30
C TYR A 200 5.99 15.31 9.90
N VAL A 201 6.68 15.80 8.87
CA VAL A 201 6.40 15.42 7.47
C VAL A 201 7.55 14.57 6.93
N MET A 202 7.21 13.42 6.34
CA MET A 202 8.13 12.53 5.64
C MET A 202 7.69 12.37 4.19
N ASN A 203 8.63 12.29 3.24
CA ASN A 203 8.29 11.90 1.87
C ASN A 203 8.76 10.48 1.59
N ILE A 204 7.98 9.78 0.77
CA ILE A 204 8.35 8.51 0.18
C ILE A 204 8.11 8.58 -1.33
N ALA A 205 9.04 8.04 -2.12
CA ALA A 205 8.95 8.01 -3.57
C ALA A 205 9.16 6.61 -4.15
N ILE A 206 8.51 6.34 -5.28
CA ILE A 206 8.69 5.14 -6.07
C ILE A 206 9.07 5.50 -7.50
N ASP A 207 9.87 4.64 -8.12
CA ASP A 207 10.16 4.65 -9.56
C ASP A 207 9.85 3.27 -10.12
N LEU A 208 8.86 3.19 -11.01
CA LEU A 208 8.44 1.94 -11.65
C LEU A 208 8.50 2.10 -13.17
N ARG A 209 8.78 0.99 -13.84
CA ARG A 209 8.73 0.90 -15.30
C ARG A 209 7.89 -0.30 -15.74
N LEU A 210 7.12 -0.09 -16.79
CA LEU A 210 6.41 -1.12 -17.54
C LEU A 210 7.24 -1.47 -18.76
N VAL A 211 7.59 -2.75 -18.90
CA VAL A 211 8.49 -3.21 -19.96
C VAL A 211 7.80 -4.29 -20.78
N GLN A 212 7.90 -4.21 -22.10
CA GLN A 212 7.40 -5.26 -22.97
C GLN A 212 8.34 -6.47 -22.93
N THR A 213 7.77 -7.67 -22.75
CA THR A 213 8.56 -8.90 -22.49
C THR A 213 9.37 -9.33 -23.71
N THR A 214 8.83 -9.16 -24.92
CA THR A 214 9.44 -9.66 -26.16
C THR A 214 10.53 -8.74 -26.72
N THR A 215 10.33 -7.41 -26.65
CA THR A 215 11.25 -6.41 -27.20
C THR A 215 12.20 -5.85 -26.15
N MET A 216 11.90 -6.01 -24.86
CA MET A 216 12.57 -5.35 -23.74
C MET A 216 12.50 -3.81 -23.77
N GLU A 217 11.62 -3.26 -24.59
CA GLU A 217 11.38 -1.82 -24.64
C GLU A 217 10.60 -1.37 -23.40
N VAL A 218 11.02 -0.23 -22.83
CA VAL A 218 10.31 0.41 -21.74
C VAL A 218 9.16 1.22 -22.33
N VAL A 219 7.95 0.75 -22.07
CA VAL A 219 6.72 1.31 -22.65
C VAL A 219 6.20 2.47 -21.81
N ASP A 220 6.38 2.39 -20.50
CA ASP A 220 5.90 3.41 -19.58
C ASP A 220 6.79 3.50 -18.34
N VAL A 221 6.91 4.70 -17.78
CA VAL A 221 7.72 4.99 -16.58
C VAL A 221 6.96 5.96 -15.70
N VAL A 222 6.87 5.62 -14.42
CA VAL A 222 6.21 6.45 -13.41
C VAL A 222 7.16 6.70 -12.25
N SER A 223 7.30 7.97 -11.90
CA SER A 223 8.01 8.43 -10.71
C SER A 223 7.04 9.22 -9.84
N TYR A 224 6.67 8.68 -8.68
CA TYR A 224 5.69 9.33 -7.79
C TYR A 224 6.22 9.48 -6.39
N GLN A 225 5.82 10.57 -5.76
CA GLN A 225 6.12 10.87 -4.37
C GLN A 225 4.84 11.14 -3.58
N LYS A 226 4.79 10.65 -2.34
CA LYS A 226 3.74 10.96 -1.37
C LYS A 226 4.35 11.49 -0.09
N GLN A 227 3.75 12.54 0.46
CA GLN A 227 4.07 13.05 1.79
C GLN A 227 3.19 12.35 2.84
N ILE A 228 3.79 11.99 3.96
CA ILE A 228 3.21 11.30 5.11
C ILE A 228 3.31 12.27 6.29
N ILE A 229 2.22 12.44 7.03
CA ILE A 229 2.18 13.32 8.21
C ILE A 229 2.07 12.48 9.48
N GLY A 230 2.95 12.77 10.43
CA GLY A 230 2.87 12.33 11.82
C GLY A 230 2.48 13.48 12.74
N ARG A 231 1.64 13.20 13.75
CA ARG A 231 1.23 14.17 14.77
C ARG A 231 1.35 13.55 16.15
N GLU A 232 1.86 14.33 17.10
CA GLU A 232 1.94 13.99 18.51
C GLU A 232 1.36 15.15 19.32
N ILE A 233 0.43 14.85 20.21
CA ILE A 233 -0.13 15.80 21.18
C ILE A 233 0.16 15.23 22.56
N SER A 234 0.95 15.95 23.36
CA SER A 234 1.25 15.58 24.74
C SER A 234 0.79 16.66 25.72
N ALA A 235 0.21 16.22 26.82
CA ALA A 235 -0.16 17.05 27.96
C ALA A 235 0.56 16.51 29.19
N GLY A 236 1.32 17.37 29.88
CA GLY A 236 2.08 17.03 31.07
C GLY A 236 1.78 17.98 32.23
N VAL A 237 1.83 17.45 33.46
CA VAL A 237 1.73 18.24 34.69
C VAL A 237 3.01 18.03 35.49
N PHE A 238 3.69 19.11 35.86
CA PHE A 238 4.88 19.11 36.69
C PHE A 238 4.61 19.75 38.04
N ASP A 239 5.05 19.09 39.10
CA ASP A 239 5.03 19.61 40.47
C ASP A 239 6.46 19.69 41.01
N PHE A 240 6.84 20.86 41.50
CA PHE A 240 8.17 21.14 42.05
C PHE A 240 8.10 21.12 43.58
N LEU A 241 8.06 19.93 44.18
CA LEU A 241 8.09 19.75 45.63
C LEU A 241 9.47 19.27 46.09
N ASN A 242 10.16 20.09 46.89
CA ASN A 242 11.42 19.74 47.58
C ASN A 242 12.53 19.17 46.68
N GLY A 243 12.74 19.73 45.47
CA GLY A 243 13.84 19.37 44.58
C GLY A 243 13.63 18.09 43.76
N ASN A 244 12.47 17.44 43.86
CA ASN A 244 12.10 16.29 43.03
C ASN A 244 11.05 16.70 41.99
N VAL A 245 11.27 16.33 40.73
CA VAL A 245 10.35 16.58 39.62
C VAL A 245 9.48 15.33 39.43
N PHE A 246 8.17 15.47 39.63
CA PHE A 246 7.20 14.42 39.29
C PHE A 246 6.54 14.78 37.95
N ASP A 247 6.71 13.92 36.95
CA ASP A 247 6.09 14.04 35.62
C ASP A 247 4.95 13.04 35.49
N ILE A 248 3.73 13.55 35.28
CA ILE A 248 2.59 12.75 34.82
C ILE A 248 2.24 13.27 33.43
N SER A 249 2.63 12.52 32.41
CA SER A 249 2.35 12.84 31.01
C SER A 249 1.32 11.87 30.42
N ALA A 250 0.37 12.44 29.68
CA ALA A 250 -0.59 11.71 28.86
C ALA A 250 -0.53 12.29 27.44
N GLY A 251 -0.35 11.45 26.44
CA GLY A 251 -0.24 11.89 25.05
C GLY A 251 -0.96 10.96 24.08
N GLU A 252 -1.52 11.55 23.03
CA GLU A 252 -2.12 10.84 21.90
C GLU A 252 -1.36 11.23 20.64
N GLY A 253 -0.92 10.24 19.87
CA GLY A 253 -0.15 10.43 18.66
C GLY A 253 -0.66 9.52 17.55
N GLY A 254 -0.60 10.00 16.32
CA GLY A 254 -0.99 9.27 15.12
C GLY A 254 0.02 9.48 14.00
N LEU A 255 0.47 8.38 13.40
CA LEU A 255 1.34 8.37 12.24
C LEU A 255 0.57 7.76 11.07
N GLU A 256 0.56 8.44 9.92
CA GLU A 256 0.11 7.77 8.69
C GLU A 256 1.05 6.59 8.37
N PRO A 257 0.53 5.37 8.12
CA PRO A 257 1.38 4.20 7.90
C PRO A 257 2.18 4.30 6.60
N VAL A 258 3.51 4.13 6.69
CA VAL A 258 4.42 4.15 5.54
C VAL A 258 4.02 3.09 4.50
N GLN A 259 3.61 1.90 4.97
CA GLN A 259 3.19 0.80 4.12
C GLN A 259 1.90 1.13 3.35
N LEU A 260 0.99 1.92 3.94
CA LEU A 260 -0.21 2.40 3.27
C LEU A 260 0.13 3.45 2.21
N ALA A 261 1.13 4.30 2.47
CA ALA A 261 1.64 5.25 1.49
C ALA A 261 2.28 4.55 0.28
N VAL A 262 3.13 3.53 0.50
CA VAL A 262 3.68 2.71 -0.59
C VAL A 262 2.58 2.04 -1.41
N ARG A 263 1.57 1.46 -0.73
CA ARG A 263 0.41 0.87 -1.42
C ARG A 263 -0.31 1.89 -2.29
N ALA A 264 -0.54 3.09 -1.77
CA ALA A 264 -1.23 4.14 -2.52
C ALA A 264 -0.45 4.58 -3.76
N LEU A 265 0.88 4.75 -3.63
CA LEU A 265 1.76 5.08 -4.76
C LEU A 265 1.73 3.99 -5.85
N ILE A 266 1.82 2.72 -5.46
CA ILE A 266 1.76 1.59 -6.39
C ILE A 266 0.37 1.47 -7.05
N GLU A 267 -0.71 1.69 -6.30
CA GLU A 267 -2.06 1.69 -6.86
C GLU A 267 -2.24 2.82 -7.88
N ARG A 268 -1.77 4.05 -7.62
CA ARG A 268 -1.81 5.15 -8.60
C ARG A 268 -0.97 4.88 -9.84
N ALA A 269 0.21 4.26 -9.68
CA ALA A 269 1.06 3.84 -10.79
C ALA A 269 0.37 2.79 -11.67
N THR A 270 -0.31 1.85 -11.02
CA THR A 270 -1.04 0.81 -11.74
C THR A 270 -2.22 1.38 -12.52
N VAL A 271 -2.91 2.41 -12.00
CA VAL A 271 -3.95 3.11 -12.77
C VAL A 271 -3.39 3.69 -14.06
N GLU A 272 -2.21 4.33 -14.01
CA GLU A 272 -1.56 4.92 -15.19
C GLU A 272 -1.19 3.86 -16.23
N PHE A 273 -0.47 2.82 -15.80
CA PHE A 273 -0.08 1.72 -16.69
C PHE A 273 -1.29 1.04 -17.32
N MET A 274 -2.35 0.81 -16.56
CA MET A 274 -3.54 0.13 -17.08
C MET A 274 -4.37 1.05 -17.98
N ALA A 275 -4.40 2.36 -17.73
CA ALA A 275 -5.00 3.32 -18.66
C ALA A 275 -4.29 3.30 -20.02
N ASN A 276 -2.94 3.26 -20.02
CA ASN A 276 -2.13 3.11 -21.24
C ASN A 276 -2.44 1.79 -21.96
N LEU A 277 -2.36 0.66 -21.24
CA LEU A 277 -2.59 -0.67 -21.83
C LEU A 277 -4.02 -0.88 -22.36
N TYR A 278 -5.02 -0.30 -21.70
CA TYR A 278 -6.41 -0.34 -22.17
C TYR A 278 -6.72 0.73 -23.23
N GLY A 279 -5.74 1.56 -23.63
CA GLY A 279 -5.97 2.62 -24.61
C GLY A 279 -7.03 3.63 -24.16
N ALA A 280 -7.15 3.84 -22.85
CA ALA A 280 -7.97 4.92 -22.33
C ALA A 280 -7.33 6.27 -22.72
N PRO A 281 -8.12 7.35 -22.90
CA PRO A 281 -7.58 8.68 -23.18
C PRO A 281 -6.59 9.19 -22.13
N GLY A 282 -6.63 8.64 -20.92
CA GLY A 282 -5.75 8.93 -19.79
C GLY A 282 -6.31 8.31 -18.51
N PRO A 283 -5.56 8.31 -17.40
CA PRO A 283 -6.02 7.74 -16.13
C PRO A 283 -7.18 8.54 -15.50
N GLU A 284 -7.40 9.79 -15.94
CA GLU A 284 -8.41 10.72 -15.40
C GLU A 284 -9.84 10.20 -15.54
N ILE A 285 -10.09 9.32 -16.52
CA ILE A 285 -11.40 8.69 -16.70
C ILE A 285 -11.85 7.89 -15.47
N CYS A 286 -10.89 7.40 -14.69
CA CYS A 286 -11.11 6.62 -13.49
C CYS A 286 -10.58 7.29 -12.21
N LEU A 287 -9.80 8.35 -12.33
CA LEU A 287 -9.41 9.20 -11.21
C LEU A 287 -10.53 10.21 -10.89
N ASN A 288 -11.59 9.74 -10.25
CA ASN A 288 -12.55 10.59 -9.53
C ASN A 288 -12.16 10.80 -8.05
N ALA A 289 -10.90 10.52 -7.71
CA ALA A 289 -10.40 10.47 -6.34
C ALA A 289 -10.01 11.87 -5.81
N GLY A 290 -10.98 12.78 -5.65
CA GLY A 290 -10.70 14.11 -5.09
C GLY A 290 -9.60 14.88 -5.85
N PRO A 291 -8.92 15.86 -5.24
CA PRO A 291 -7.88 16.63 -5.92
C PRO A 291 -6.61 15.79 -6.10
N ASP A 292 -6.61 14.86 -7.06
CA ASP A 292 -5.38 14.23 -7.57
C ASP A 292 -4.59 15.31 -8.35
N PRO A 293 -3.42 15.75 -7.87
CA PRO A 293 -2.65 16.81 -8.51
C PRO A 293 -1.93 16.33 -9.78
N LEU A 294 -2.00 15.04 -10.11
CA LEU A 294 -1.31 14.39 -11.24
C LEU A 294 -2.23 14.14 -12.44
N GLY A 295 -3.28 14.94 -12.64
CA GLY A 295 -4.15 14.82 -13.82
C GLY A 295 -3.42 15.24 -15.11
N GLY A 296 -3.26 14.32 -16.05
CA GLY A 296 -2.69 14.52 -17.38
C GLY A 296 -2.01 13.25 -17.94
N THR A 297 -2.03 13.07 -19.26
CA THR A 297 -1.32 11.98 -19.96
C THR A 297 0.19 12.19 -20.10
N VAL A 298 0.67 13.40 -19.83
CA VAL A 298 2.09 13.77 -19.84
C VAL A 298 2.37 14.66 -18.64
N GLY A 299 3.41 14.34 -17.88
CA GLY A 299 3.70 15.02 -16.63
C GLY A 299 5.18 14.98 -16.24
N PRO A 300 5.57 15.64 -15.14
CA PRO A 300 6.94 15.65 -14.62
C PRO A 300 7.45 14.25 -14.20
N THR A 301 6.60 13.23 -14.24
CA THR A 301 6.83 11.87 -13.77
C THR A 301 7.31 10.92 -14.88
N GLY A 302 7.33 11.34 -16.15
CA GLY A 302 7.73 10.52 -17.29
C GLY A 302 6.97 10.83 -18.57
N GLY A 303 7.44 10.27 -19.69
CA GLY A 303 6.78 10.36 -21.00
C GLY A 303 5.92 9.13 -21.27
N TYR A 304 4.62 9.34 -21.50
CA TYR A 304 3.69 8.32 -21.97
C TYR A 304 4.05 7.90 -23.40
N TYR A 305 4.41 6.62 -23.58
CA TYR A 305 4.46 6.00 -24.90
C TYR A 305 3.31 4.99 -25.00
N PRO A 306 2.38 5.17 -25.94
CA PRO A 306 1.22 4.29 -26.04
C PRO A 306 1.69 2.87 -26.40
N ALA A 307 1.29 1.88 -25.60
CA ALA A 307 1.66 0.48 -25.80
C ALA A 307 1.15 -0.10 -27.13
N TYR A 308 0.14 0.54 -27.73
CA TYR A 308 -0.46 0.21 -29.01
C TYR A 308 -0.61 1.49 -29.86
N PRO A 309 -0.59 1.44 -31.20
CA PRO A 309 -0.87 2.57 -32.08
C PRO A 309 -2.38 2.92 -32.06
N ASN A 310 -2.86 3.38 -30.91
CA ASN A 310 -4.25 3.78 -30.66
C ASN A 310 -4.38 5.29 -30.36
N THR A 311 -3.26 6.01 -30.26
CA THR A 311 -3.21 7.47 -30.09
C THR A 311 -3.65 8.22 -31.34
N ASP A 312 -3.36 7.70 -32.54
CA ASP A 312 -3.77 8.35 -33.80
C ASP A 312 -5.26 8.16 -34.12
N THR A 313 -5.98 7.30 -33.40
CA THR A 313 -7.44 7.17 -33.54
C THR A 313 -8.24 7.99 -32.54
N ASN A 314 -7.59 8.59 -31.52
CA ASN A 314 -8.27 9.31 -30.43
C ASN A 314 -7.56 10.58 -29.92
N ASN A 315 -6.64 11.16 -30.69
CA ASN A 315 -6.06 12.47 -30.37
C ASN A 315 -6.96 13.63 -30.86
N GLY A 316 -6.82 14.81 -30.24
CA GLY A 316 -7.62 16.00 -30.58
C GLY A 316 -7.43 16.49 -32.02
N ALA A 317 -6.33 16.12 -32.68
CA ALA A 317 -6.02 16.50 -34.06
C ALA A 317 -6.92 15.77 -35.09
N THR A 318 -7.24 14.49 -34.86
CA THR A 318 -8.11 13.69 -35.76
C THR A 318 -9.61 13.98 -35.60
N ARG A 319 -10.00 14.73 -34.57
CA ARG A 319 -11.37 15.23 -34.36
C ARG A 319 -11.67 16.54 -35.09
N ALA A 320 -10.64 17.23 -35.60
CA ALA A 320 -10.78 18.50 -36.31
C ALA A 320 -10.90 18.34 -37.84
N ASP A 321 -10.75 17.12 -38.38
CA ASP A 321 -10.86 16.85 -39.81
C ASP A 321 -12.33 16.59 -40.22
N PRO A 322 -12.98 17.52 -40.97
CA PRO A 322 -14.37 17.36 -41.41
C PRO A 322 -14.56 16.25 -42.45
N SER A 323 -13.47 15.71 -43.02
CA SER A 323 -13.50 14.78 -44.15
C SER A 323 -13.40 13.29 -43.78
N ARG A 324 -13.29 12.98 -42.47
CA ARG A 324 -13.14 11.61 -41.91
C ARG A 324 -14.20 10.58 -42.36
N TRP A 325 -15.34 11.04 -42.89
CA TRP A 325 -16.46 10.19 -43.30
C TRP A 325 -16.61 10.04 -44.83
N HIS A 326 -15.62 10.46 -45.63
CA HIS A 326 -15.73 10.47 -47.09
C HIS A 326 -14.71 9.64 -47.88
N ASP A 327 -13.82 8.87 -47.25
CA ASP A 327 -12.84 8.03 -47.96
C ASP A 327 -13.34 6.65 -48.39
N SER A 328 -14.59 6.55 -48.85
CA SER A 328 -15.08 5.37 -49.56
C SER A 328 -16.06 5.68 -50.70
N ARG A 329 -15.84 6.79 -51.43
CA ARG A 329 -16.38 6.91 -52.80
C ARG A 329 -15.36 6.43 -53.81
N ASP A 330 -15.51 5.15 -54.12
CA ASP A 330 -15.07 4.42 -55.30
C ASP A 330 -14.64 5.32 -56.49
N SER A 331 -13.37 5.23 -56.87
CA SER A 331 -12.82 5.90 -58.05
C SER A 331 -13.18 5.20 -59.37
N ALA A 332 -13.92 4.08 -59.34
CA ALA A 332 -14.36 3.35 -60.53
C ALA A 332 -15.66 3.88 -61.16
N VAL A 333 -16.34 4.88 -60.57
CA VAL A 333 -17.57 5.45 -61.15
C VAL A 333 -17.35 6.86 -61.70
N ARG A 334 -16.45 6.98 -62.69
CA ARG A 334 -16.51 8.04 -63.70
C ARG A 334 -16.19 7.46 -65.07
N GLY A 335 -17.23 6.90 -65.70
CA GLY A 335 -17.19 6.49 -67.10
C GLY A 335 -18.58 6.14 -67.62
N ARG A 336 -19.13 7.01 -68.48
CA ARG A 336 -20.35 6.87 -69.32
C ARG A 336 -21.67 7.07 -68.57
N TYR A 337 -22.24 8.27 -68.62
CA TYR A 337 -23.06 8.85 -69.70
C TYR A 337 -23.02 10.37 -69.57
#